data_AF-A0A327KTG9-F1
#
_entry.id   AF-A0A327KTG9-F1
#
_cell.length_a   1.000
_cell.length_b   1.000
_cell.length_c   1.000
_cell.angle_alpha   90.00
_cell.angle_beta   90.00
_cell.angle_gamma   90.00
#
_symmetry.space_group_name_H-M   'P 1'
#
loop_
_entity.id
_entity.type
_entity.pdbx_description
1 polymer ?
#
loop_
_entity_poly.entity_id
_entity_poly.type
_entity_poly.pdbx_seq_one_letter_code
_entity_poly.pdbx_strand_id
1 'polypeptide(L)'
;MFGHPRGLAVLFGTEMWERFSYYGMRALLVLYMVKYLSEPGRAEQVLGWTALRGTLELLVGPLGVQAFASWVYGFYTGLVYLTPLLGGLLADRLLG
;
A
#
# COMPACT_ATOMS: atom_id res chain seq x y z
N MET A 1 -19.83 -23.91 -19.25
CA MET A 1 -19.59 -23.82 -17.79
C MET A 1 -18.94 -25.13 -17.35
N PHE A 2 -17.62 -25.16 -17.41
CA PHE A 2 -16.78 -26.35 -17.27
C PHE A 2 -16.73 -26.80 -15.80
N GLY A 3 -17.33 -27.94 -15.43
CA GLY A 3 -17.01 -28.83 -14.29
C GLY A 3 -16.74 -28.29 -12.87
N HIS A 4 -16.75 -26.98 -12.62
CA HIS A 4 -16.30 -26.34 -11.39
C HIS A 4 -17.47 -25.78 -10.57
N PRO A 5 -17.32 -25.68 -9.23
CA PRO A 5 -18.34 -25.12 -8.36
C PRO A 5 -18.68 -23.68 -8.76
N ARG A 6 -19.97 -23.31 -8.77
CA ARG A 6 -20.41 -21.95 -9.14
C ARG A 6 -19.80 -20.85 -8.26
N GLY A 7 -19.49 -21.16 -7.00
CA GLY A 7 -18.79 -20.24 -6.08
C GLY A 7 -17.38 -19.86 -6.53
N LEU A 8 -16.70 -20.74 -7.29
CA LEU A 8 -15.35 -20.47 -7.79
C LEU A 8 -15.34 -19.30 -8.79
N ALA A 9 -16.39 -19.15 -9.60
CA ALA A 9 -16.50 -18.02 -10.54
C ALA A 9 -16.60 -16.67 -9.79
N VAL A 10 -17.32 -16.66 -8.66
CA VAL A 10 -17.44 -15.47 -7.82
C VAL A 10 -16.10 -15.17 -7.14
N LEU A 11 -15.48 -16.17 -6.51
CA LEU A 11 -14.18 -16.03 -5.85
C LEU A 11 -13.09 -15.57 -6.82
N PHE A 12 -13.05 -16.15 -8.02
CA PHE A 12 -12.14 -15.74 -9.08
C PHE A 12 -12.37 -14.28 -9.47
N GLY A 13 -13.62 -13.88 -9.69
CA GLY A 13 -13.95 -12.49 -10.03
C GLY A 13 -13.53 -11.51 -8.93
N THR A 14 -13.80 -11.83 -7.67
CA THR A 14 -13.41 -11.00 -6.52
C THR A 14 -11.89 -10.91 -6.39
N GLU A 15 -11.17 -12.02 -6.56
CA GLU A 15 -9.72 -12.06 -6.42
C GLU A 15 -9.02 -11.35 -7.58
N MET A 16 -9.52 -11.49 -8.79
CA MET A 16 -9.04 -10.76 -9.96
C MET A 16 -9.16 -9.24 -9.76
N TRP A 17 -10.29 -8.77 -9.24
CA TRP A 17 -10.51 -7.33 -9.02
C TRP A 17 -9.67 -6.76 -7.88
N GLU A 18 -9.49 -7.54 -6.81
CA GLU A 18 -8.62 -7.20 -5.69
C GLU A 18 -7.16 -7.06 -6.16
N ARG A 19 -6.65 -8.04 -6.91
CA ARG A 19 -5.29 -7.99 -7.49
C ARG A 19 -5.12 -6.84 -8.47
N PHE A 20 -6.11 -6.59 -9.33
CA PHE A 20 -6.07 -5.47 -10.27
C PHE A 20 -5.93 -4.14 -9.54
N SER A 21 -6.75 -3.91 -8.51
CA SER A 21 -6.72 -2.69 -7.71
C SER A 21 -5.41 -2.55 -6.94
N TYR A 22 -4.92 -3.66 -6.35
CA TYR A 22 -3.67 -3.69 -5.61
C TYR A 22 -2.46 -3.35 -6.48
N TYR A 23 -2.31 -4.01 -7.64
CA TYR A 23 -1.20 -3.72 -8.56
C TYR A 23 -1.34 -2.35 -9.22
N GLY A 24 -2.55 -1.89 -9.52
CA GLY A 24 -2.82 -0.56 -10.06
C GLY A 24 -2.36 0.55 -9.11
N MET A 25 -2.72 0.45 -7.83
CA MET A 25 -2.27 1.40 -6.82
C MET A 25 -0.73 1.31 -6.67
N ARG A 26 -0.17 0.11 -6.58
CA ARG A 26 1.29 -0.11 -6.43
C ARG A 26 2.11 0.50 -7.57
N ALA A 27 1.59 0.47 -8.80
CA ALA A 27 2.25 1.05 -9.97
C ALA A 27 2.22 2.59 -9.97
N LEU A 28 1.12 3.19 -9.52
CA LEU A 28 0.93 4.64 -9.56
C LEU A 28 1.45 5.35 -8.29
N LEU A 29 1.53 4.67 -7.16
CA LEU A 29 1.89 5.27 -5.87
C LEU A 29 3.24 5.98 -5.89
N VAL A 30 4.29 5.32 -6.41
CA VAL A 30 5.63 5.90 -6.48
C VAL A 30 5.65 7.10 -7.44
N LEU A 31 5.01 6.96 -8.60
CA LEU A 31 4.91 8.04 -9.57
C LEU A 31 4.20 9.27 -8.98
N TYR A 32 3.10 9.04 -8.26
CA TYR A 32 2.34 10.09 -7.59
C TYR A 32 3.17 10.81 -6.52
N MET A 33 3.87 10.07 -5.67
CA MET A 33 4.72 10.64 -4.62
C MET A 33 5.87 11.49 -5.19
N VAL A 34 6.47 11.05 -6.29
CA VAL A 34 7.63 11.72 -6.89
C VAL A 34 7.22 12.92 -7.73
N LYS A 35 6.15 12.81 -8.53
CA LYS A 35 5.75 13.85 -9.49
C LYS A 35 4.72 14.83 -8.96
N TYR A 36 3.74 14.36 -8.20
CA TYR A 36 2.61 15.17 -7.75
C TYR A 36 2.75 15.65 -6.30
N LEU A 37 3.31 14.81 -5.42
CA LEU A 37 3.40 15.12 -3.99
C LEU A 37 4.62 15.98 -3.64
N SER A 38 5.64 15.97 -4.49
CA SER A 38 6.91 16.69 -4.28
C SER A 38 7.01 18.02 -5.03
N GLU A 39 5.89 18.50 -5.59
CA GLU A 39 5.81 19.85 -6.15
C GLU A 39 5.80 20.91 -5.02
N PRO A 40 6.64 21.97 -5.14
CA PRO A 40 6.68 23.04 -4.15
C PRO A 40 5.32 23.75 -4.08
N GLY A 41 4.68 23.72 -2.90
CA GLY A 41 3.34 24.29 -2.65
C GLY A 41 2.25 23.27 -2.26
N ARG A 42 2.38 22.00 -2.65
CA ARG A 42 1.42 20.93 -2.26
C ARG A 42 1.93 20.04 -1.14
N ALA A 43 3.24 19.82 -1.07
CA ALA A 43 3.89 19.05 0.00
C ALA A 43 3.53 19.56 1.41
N GLU A 44 3.41 20.87 1.59
CA GLU A 44 3.15 21.50 2.89
C GLU A 44 1.68 21.44 3.33
N GLN A 45 0.75 21.19 2.41
CA GLN A 45 -0.67 21.05 2.72
C GLN A 45 -1.03 19.64 3.22
N VAL A 46 -0.12 18.68 3.02
CA VAL A 46 -0.36 17.28 3.37
C VAL A 46 -0.12 17.09 4.86
N LEU A 47 -1.17 16.66 5.55
CA LEU A 47 -1.19 16.46 6.99
C LEU A 47 -0.12 15.42 7.39
N GLY A 48 0.83 15.84 8.23
CA GLY A 48 1.91 14.98 8.73
C GLY A 48 3.06 14.72 7.74
N TRP A 49 3.09 15.38 6.57
CA TRP A 49 4.15 15.18 5.58
C TRP A 49 5.54 15.57 6.09
N THR A 50 5.64 16.71 6.77
CA THR A 50 6.88 17.19 7.38
C THR A 50 7.33 16.30 8.53
N ALA A 51 6.39 15.83 9.36
CA ALA A 51 6.68 14.92 10.47
C ALA A 51 7.17 13.55 9.95
N LEU A 52 6.45 12.96 9.00
CA LEU A 52 6.81 11.67 8.39
C LEU A 52 8.19 11.75 7.73
N ARG A 53 8.42 12.77 6.90
CA ARG A 53 9.71 13.00 6.25
C ARG A 53 10.83 13.21 7.26
N GLY A 54 10.61 14.05 8.27
CA GLY A 54 11.58 14.30 9.33
C GLY A 54 11.94 13.04 10.11
N THR A 55 10.95 12.24 10.53
CA THR A 55 11.21 10.97 11.25
C THR A 55 11.99 9.96 10.41
N LEU A 56 11.69 9.85 9.12
CA LEU A 56 12.40 8.94 8.22
C LEU A 56 13.81 9.45 7.90
N GLU A 57 13.99 10.75 7.69
CA GLU A 57 15.32 11.34 7.48
C GLU A 57 16.20 11.24 8.74
N LEU A 58 15.61 11.25 9.94
CA LEU A 58 16.33 11.01 11.19
C LEU A 58 16.80 9.55 11.32
N LEU A 59 16.00 8.57 10.91
CA LEU A 59 16.32 7.14 11.05
C LEU A 59 17.23 6.62 9.93
N VAL A 60 17.10 7.16 8.72
CA VAL A 60 17.76 6.62 7.52
C VAL A 60 18.83 7.58 6.95
N GLY A 61 18.78 8.87 7.30
CA GLY A 61 19.64 9.92 6.74
C GLY A 61 18.93 10.79 5.68
N PRO A 62 19.60 11.78 5.09
CA PRO A 62 18.98 12.67 4.10
C PRO A 62 18.53 11.91 2.86
N LEU A 63 17.21 11.88 2.62
CA LEU A 63 16.59 11.15 1.51
C LEU A 63 16.18 12.11 0.38
N GLY A 64 16.61 11.80 -0.84
CA GLY A 64 16.02 12.39 -2.04
C GLY A 64 14.56 11.95 -2.20
N VAL A 65 13.79 12.70 -2.99
CA VAL A 65 12.34 12.45 -3.22
C VAL A 65 12.06 10.99 -3.65
N GLN A 66 12.88 10.45 -4.55
CA GLN A 66 12.75 9.07 -5.03
C GLN A 66 13.03 8.03 -3.92
N ALA A 67 14.06 8.26 -3.11
CA ALA A 67 14.44 7.37 -2.03
C ALA A 67 13.37 7.35 -0.94
N PHE A 68 12.84 8.52 -0.58
CA PHE A 68 11.73 8.65 0.35
C PHE A 68 10.49 7.89 -0.13
N ALA A 69 10.08 8.07 -1.39
CA ALA A 69 8.95 7.33 -1.96
C ALA A 69 9.16 5.81 -1.92
N SER A 70 10.39 5.35 -2.15
CA SER A 70 10.75 3.92 -2.09
C SER A 70 10.67 3.37 -0.67
N TRP A 71 11.05 4.15 0.34
CA TRP A 71 10.90 3.76 1.76
C TRP A 71 9.45 3.65 2.18
N VAL A 72 8.62 4.64 1.84
CA VAL A 72 7.17 4.60 2.13
C VAL A 72 6.52 3.40 1.46
N TYR A 73 6.89 3.14 0.20
CA TYR A 73 6.45 1.96 -0.52
C TYR A 73 6.90 0.64 0.14
N GLY A 74 8.14 0.59 0.64
CA GLY A 74 8.66 -0.57 1.37
C GLY A 74 7.88 -0.83 2.65
N PHE A 75 7.63 0.21 3.45
CA PHE A 75 6.80 0.10 4.66
C PHE A 75 5.37 -0.31 4.33
N TYR A 76 4.75 0.30 3.33
CA TYR A 76 3.42 -0.08 2.86
C TYR A 76 3.37 -1.57 2.50
N THR A 77 4.32 -2.04 1.68
CA THR A 77 4.40 -3.45 1.28
C THR A 77 4.61 -4.36 2.49
N GLY A 78 5.50 -3.99 3.41
CA GLY A 78 5.75 -4.76 4.64
C GLY A 78 4.49 -4.91 5.50
N LEU A 79 3.71 -3.84 5.66
CA LEU A 79 2.44 -3.87 6.38
C LEU A 79 1.38 -4.71 5.68
N VAL A 80 1.31 -4.67 4.34
CA VAL A 80 0.43 -5.54 3.56
C VAL A 80 0.75 -7.01 3.79
N TYR A 81 2.02 -7.38 3.94
CA TYR A 81 2.39 -8.76 4.27
C TYR A 81 2.21 -9.11 5.76
N LEU A 82 2.21 -8.12 6.64
CA LEU A 82 1.99 -8.31 8.08
C LEU A 82 0.50 -8.48 8.43
N THR A 83 -0.37 -7.70 7.78
CA THR A 83 -1.81 -7.64 8.08
C THR A 83 -2.55 -8.99 7.98
N PRO A 84 -2.22 -9.94 7.07
CA PRO A 84 -2.82 -11.26 7.06
C PRO A 84 -2.64 -12.04 8.37
N LEU A 85 -1.53 -11.83 9.11
CA LEU A 85 -1.34 -12.47 10.41
C LEU A 85 -2.40 -12.01 11.42
N LEU A 86 -2.68 -10.71 11.44
CA LEU A 86 -3.74 -10.13 12.28
C LEU A 86 -5.13 -10.53 11.78
N GLY A 87 -5.33 -10.54 10.46
CA GLY A 87 -6.58 -10.94 9.83
C GLY A 87 -6.96 -12.39 10.11
N GLY A 88 -5.99 -13.32 10.04
CA GLY A 88 -6.21 -14.73 10.39
C GLY A 88 -6.59 -14.89 11.87
N LEU A 89 -5.87 -14.23 12.78
CA LEU A 89 -6.20 -14.27 14.21
C LEU A 89 -7.60 -13.71 14.51
N LEU A 90 -8.02 -12.66 13.81
CA LEU A 90 -9.36 -12.07 13.94
C LEU A 90 -10.43 -13.00 13.36
N ALA A 91 -10.20 -13.59 12.19
CA ALA A 91 -11.12 -14.54 11.57
C ALA A 91 -11.35 -15.74 12.49
N ASP A 92 -10.27 -16.33 13.00
CA ASP A 92 -10.31 -17.54 13.83
C ASP A 92 -10.94 -17.32 15.21
N ARG A 93 -10.80 -16.13 15.80
CA ARG A 93 -11.24 -15.87 17.19
C ARG A 93 -12.54 -15.08 17.33
N LEU A 94 -12.89 -14.23 16.37
CA LEU A 94 -14.04 -13.33 16.48
C LEU A 94 -15.14 -13.63 15.46
N LEU A 95 -14.77 -13.98 14.23
CA LEU A 95 -15.74 -14.09 13.14
C LEU A 95 -16.21 -15.52 12.90
N GLY A 96 -15.37 -16.53 13.20
CA GLY A 96 -15.75 -17.95 13.24
C GLY A 96 -16.36 -18.45 11.93
#